data_AF-A0A3D3XI60-F1
#
_entry.id   AF-A0A3D3XI60-F1
#
_cell.length_a   1.000
_cell.length_b   1.000
_cell.length_c   1.000
_cell.angle_alpha   90.00
_cell.angle_beta   90.00
_cell.angle_gamma   90.00
#
_symmetry.space_group_name_H-M   'P 1'
#
loop_
_entity.id
_entity.type
_entity.pdbx_description
1 polymer ?
#
loop_
_entity_poly.entity_id
_entity_poly.type
_entity_poly.pdbx_seq_one_letter_code
_entity_poly.pdbx_strand_id
1 'polypeptide(L)'
;MSEAEWEAMKALDTRKGVAPADSLKKIDGEQREVHRSRFPWAEGSLTINGEHLNGIGARYKGNASFNLMRGSLKRNMKIKLDWTNKDQNYKSIETLNLNAGGLDPSKLRDVFGYWLFREAGVPAPRTTFADITLTIPGRYEQEYLGLYTIVEQVNKSFLKDRFGSKKGLLMKPEGIASIEYQGDDWRFYSHLYRPEDQPSLAQSKRVIDFAKVVNLSDTKQFRDLIGSYLDIDGFLRFLVVNALIVNLDTLLAMPQNYYLHLGEDTNKFVFFPWDLDISFAGWPLGGKPADQMNLSLAHPHSSDEHKLIDRLLAMEGVKQSYDKIINQFVEGFFSKDRLTEKFEELERTILDSLERDKATIESRKEPGYPAPRGYRPPSIREFIDKRTSSIQRQLNGKENGYIFVHGRPGGRLGHLAQGGFGRGRLAMHILIQGDLNEDKSISKKELFAMLSGWFDAMDREKAGGLSKAAFIKSLPDAFFPSGEKPLGRIPEPYVAAGLFTLADSDGDGIATKQSLTSSFAALLERMDLDDDGKLNEHLLMVGLRSLIQQSRNATN
;
A
#
# COMPACT_ATOMS: atom_id res chain seq x y z
N MET A 1 -14.64 4.52 -27.33
CA MET A 1 -13.22 4.51 -27.76
C MET A 1 -13.09 3.71 -29.06
N SER A 2 -12.06 3.92 -29.87
CA SER A 2 -11.86 3.12 -31.10
C SER A 2 -11.40 1.69 -30.78
N GLU A 3 -11.43 0.79 -31.76
CA GLU A 3 -10.91 -0.57 -31.61
C GLU A 3 -9.41 -0.59 -31.28
N ALA A 4 -8.62 0.27 -31.94
CA ALA A 4 -7.18 0.39 -31.68
C ALA A 4 -6.89 0.85 -30.24
N GLU A 5 -7.65 1.83 -29.74
CA GLU A 5 -7.53 2.31 -28.36
C GLU A 5 -7.91 1.22 -27.34
N TRP A 6 -8.97 0.46 -27.61
CA TRP A 6 -9.38 -0.67 -26.77
C TRP A 6 -8.31 -1.76 -26.70
N GLU A 7 -7.72 -2.12 -27.86
CA GLU A 7 -6.64 -3.10 -27.93
C GLU A 7 -5.38 -2.62 -27.19
N ALA A 8 -5.04 -1.35 -27.34
CA ALA A 8 -3.88 -0.75 -26.66
C ALA A 8 -4.04 -0.71 -25.13
N MET A 9 -5.26 -0.66 -24.60
CA MET A 9 -5.52 -0.66 -23.15
C MET A 9 -5.20 -2.01 -22.47
N LYS A 10 -4.90 -3.08 -23.23
CA LYS A 10 -4.53 -4.39 -22.67
C LYS A 10 -3.33 -4.26 -21.73
N ALA A 11 -3.46 -4.87 -20.55
CA ALA A 11 -2.40 -4.83 -19.56
C ALA A 11 -1.16 -5.60 -20.04
N LEU A 12 0.01 -5.00 -19.88
CA LEU A 12 1.30 -5.59 -20.22
C LEU A 12 1.67 -6.66 -19.18
N ASP A 13 2.30 -7.76 -19.62
CA ASP A 13 2.84 -8.78 -18.71
C ASP A 13 4.25 -8.40 -18.28
N THR A 14 4.36 -7.81 -17.09
CA THR A 14 5.65 -7.34 -16.54
C THR A 14 6.67 -8.46 -16.31
N ARG A 15 6.28 -9.74 -16.42
CA ARG A 15 7.20 -10.89 -16.31
C ARG A 15 7.82 -11.30 -17.65
N LYS A 16 7.29 -10.81 -18.78
CA LYS A 16 7.76 -11.16 -20.13
C LYS A 16 8.72 -10.11 -20.71
N GLY A 17 9.27 -9.23 -19.88
CA GLY A 17 10.09 -8.09 -20.33
C GLY A 17 9.26 -6.85 -20.69
N VAL A 18 9.92 -5.83 -21.25
CA VAL A 18 9.28 -4.59 -21.71
C VAL A 18 8.46 -4.91 -22.97
N ALA A 19 7.22 -4.40 -23.04
CA ALA A 19 6.43 -4.53 -24.26
C ALA A 19 7.13 -3.81 -25.43
N PRO A 20 7.08 -4.34 -26.67
CA PRO A 20 7.73 -3.68 -27.81
C PRO A 20 7.29 -2.23 -27.92
N ALA A 21 8.23 -1.28 -28.11
CA ALA A 21 7.94 0.15 -28.17
C ALA A 21 6.88 0.49 -29.23
N ASP A 22 6.79 -0.30 -30.30
CA ASP A 22 5.78 -0.16 -31.35
C ASP A 22 4.37 -0.53 -30.89
N SER A 23 4.23 -1.45 -29.92
CA SER A 23 2.92 -1.81 -29.33
C SER A 23 2.33 -0.72 -28.43
N LEU A 24 3.16 0.26 -28.04
CA LEU A 24 2.78 1.41 -27.22
C LEU A 24 2.71 2.70 -28.01
N LYS A 25 2.89 2.67 -29.34
CA LYS A 25 2.67 3.86 -30.17
C LYS A 25 1.17 4.11 -30.36
N LYS A 26 0.79 5.38 -30.32
CA LYS A 26 -0.48 5.89 -30.81
C LYS A 26 -0.48 5.89 -32.35
N ILE A 27 -1.65 6.13 -32.94
CA ILE A 27 -1.82 6.20 -34.40
C ILE A 27 -0.99 7.34 -35.01
N ASP A 28 -0.81 8.45 -34.28
CA ASP A 28 0.02 9.59 -34.66
C ASP A 28 1.54 9.36 -34.48
N GLY A 29 1.94 8.19 -33.97
CA GLY A 29 3.33 7.80 -33.72
C GLY A 29 3.87 8.18 -32.34
N GLU A 30 3.14 8.96 -31.53
CA GLU A 30 3.55 9.29 -30.17
C GLU A 30 3.52 8.07 -29.24
N GLN A 31 4.35 8.08 -28.20
CA GLN A 31 4.33 7.04 -27.18
C GLN A 31 3.14 7.19 -26.23
N ARG A 32 2.50 6.08 -25.89
CA ARG A 32 1.42 6.04 -24.89
C ARG A 32 1.98 6.19 -23.49
N GLU A 33 1.30 6.97 -22.67
CA GLU A 33 1.53 6.97 -21.23
C GLU A 33 1.13 5.60 -20.64
N VAL A 34 1.99 5.04 -19.80
CA VAL A 34 1.76 3.74 -19.14
C VAL A 34 1.83 3.88 -17.63
N HIS A 35 0.75 3.51 -16.94
CA HIS A 35 0.74 3.49 -15.49
C HIS A 35 1.37 2.22 -14.91
N ARG A 36 2.34 2.38 -13.99
CA ARG A 36 3.09 1.30 -13.33
C ARG A 36 3.70 0.30 -14.32
N SER A 37 4.12 0.79 -15.50
CA SER A 37 4.67 -0.03 -16.60
C SER A 37 3.77 -1.19 -17.03
N ARG A 38 2.47 -1.11 -16.73
CA ARG A 38 1.53 -2.22 -16.87
C ARG A 38 0.22 -1.84 -17.55
N PHE A 39 -0.31 -0.65 -17.27
CA PHE A 39 -1.64 -0.24 -17.73
C PHE A 39 -1.52 0.98 -18.64
N PRO A 40 -1.47 0.78 -19.97
CA PRO A 40 -1.48 1.88 -20.93
C PRO A 40 -2.77 2.70 -20.82
N TRP A 41 -2.68 4.00 -21.05
CA TRP A 41 -3.83 4.87 -21.23
C TRP A 41 -4.33 4.80 -22.68
N ALA A 42 -5.65 4.79 -22.81
CA ALA A 42 -6.38 4.83 -24.07
C ALA A 42 -7.29 6.07 -24.12
N GLU A 43 -7.47 6.63 -25.29
CA GLU A 43 -8.34 7.79 -25.51
C GLU A 43 -9.77 7.36 -25.88
N GLY A 44 -10.76 8.13 -25.42
CA GLY A 44 -12.15 7.93 -25.82
C GLY A 44 -13.04 9.10 -25.48
N SER A 45 -14.33 8.82 -25.38
CA SER A 45 -15.34 9.74 -24.90
C SER A 45 -16.19 9.06 -23.82
N LEU A 46 -16.85 9.88 -23.00
CA LEU A 46 -17.75 9.44 -21.94
C LEU A 46 -19.00 10.31 -21.98
N THR A 47 -20.17 9.69 -21.86
CA THR A 47 -21.42 10.42 -21.67
C THR A 47 -21.93 10.15 -20.25
N ILE A 48 -22.18 11.19 -19.47
CA ILE A 48 -22.71 11.10 -18.11
C ILE A 48 -24.02 11.88 -18.06
N ASN A 49 -25.15 11.22 -17.81
CA ASN A 49 -26.46 11.87 -17.71
C ASN A 49 -26.80 12.79 -18.91
N GLY A 50 -26.38 12.41 -20.12
CA GLY A 50 -26.57 13.18 -21.36
C GLY A 50 -25.46 14.20 -21.65
N GLU A 51 -24.58 14.51 -20.69
CA GLU A 51 -23.43 15.38 -20.92
C GLU A 51 -22.29 14.59 -21.57
N HIS A 52 -21.85 15.04 -22.74
CA HIS A 52 -20.85 14.36 -23.54
C HIS A 52 -19.46 14.97 -23.36
N LEU A 53 -18.48 14.15 -22.96
CA LEU A 53 -17.11 14.52 -22.69
C LEU A 53 -16.19 13.79 -23.68
N ASN A 54 -15.47 14.56 -24.50
CA ASN A 54 -14.56 14.03 -25.52
C ASN A 54 -13.12 14.01 -25.03
N GLY A 55 -12.29 13.19 -25.68
CA GLY A 55 -10.85 13.11 -25.41
C GLY A 55 -10.53 12.80 -23.95
N ILE A 56 -11.30 11.90 -23.34
CA ILE A 56 -11.02 11.37 -21.99
C ILE A 56 -9.94 10.28 -22.07
N GLY A 57 -9.23 10.08 -20.98
CA GLY A 57 -8.25 9.00 -20.82
C GLY A 57 -8.86 7.86 -20.01
N ALA A 58 -8.80 6.64 -20.50
CA ALA A 58 -9.26 5.44 -19.80
C ALA A 58 -8.12 4.43 -19.66
N ARG A 59 -8.08 3.73 -18.52
CA ARG A 59 -7.21 2.56 -18.34
C ARG A 59 -7.79 1.59 -17.32
N TYR A 60 -7.35 0.33 -17.38
CA TYR A 60 -7.56 -0.59 -16.27
C TYR A 60 -6.80 -0.16 -15.01
N LYS A 61 -7.29 -0.60 -13.84
CA LYS A 61 -6.65 -0.37 -12.54
C LYS A 61 -6.72 -1.59 -11.62
N GLY A 62 -5.95 -1.51 -10.53
CA GLY A 62 -5.88 -2.53 -9.49
C GLY A 62 -4.71 -3.49 -9.71
N ASN A 63 -4.40 -4.26 -8.67
CA ASN A 63 -3.37 -5.29 -8.73
C ASN A 63 -4.00 -6.68 -8.61
N ALA A 64 -4.30 -7.11 -7.38
CA ALA A 64 -4.97 -8.37 -7.11
C ALA A 64 -6.34 -8.45 -7.82
N SER A 65 -7.17 -7.41 -7.66
CA SER A 65 -8.50 -7.34 -8.30
C SER A 65 -8.42 -7.52 -9.82
N PHE A 66 -7.49 -6.83 -10.50
CA PHE A 66 -7.36 -6.94 -11.96
C PHE A 66 -7.04 -8.38 -12.40
N ASN A 67 -6.15 -9.05 -11.66
CA ASN A 67 -5.79 -10.44 -11.94
C ASN A 67 -6.94 -11.41 -11.67
N LEU A 68 -7.70 -11.19 -10.60
CA LEU A 68 -8.86 -12.02 -10.23
C LEU A 68 -10.02 -11.87 -11.22
N MET A 69 -10.12 -10.71 -11.87
CA MET A 69 -11.12 -10.41 -12.90
C MET A 69 -10.66 -10.79 -14.31
N ARG A 70 -9.59 -11.57 -14.45
CA ARG A 70 -9.08 -12.00 -15.75
C ARG A 70 -10.14 -12.87 -16.46
N GLY A 71 -10.41 -12.54 -17.72
CA GLY A 71 -11.42 -13.22 -18.54
C GLY A 71 -12.81 -12.59 -18.46
N SER A 72 -13.04 -11.64 -17.57
CA SER A 72 -14.25 -10.79 -17.57
C SER A 72 -14.02 -9.53 -18.43
N LEU A 73 -15.09 -9.07 -19.11
CA LEU A 73 -15.15 -7.78 -19.79
C LEU A 73 -15.30 -6.64 -18.77
N LYS A 74 -16.06 -6.88 -17.70
CA LYS A 74 -16.24 -5.96 -16.58
C LYS A 74 -14.97 -5.96 -15.72
N ARG A 75 -14.24 -4.85 -15.69
CA ARG A 75 -13.03 -4.68 -14.86
C ARG A 75 -12.97 -3.31 -14.22
N ASN A 76 -12.20 -3.21 -13.14
CA ASN A 76 -11.87 -1.93 -12.52
C ASN A 76 -11.18 -1.01 -13.54
N MET A 77 -11.68 0.21 -13.67
CA MET A 77 -11.15 1.22 -14.59
C MET A 77 -10.88 2.54 -13.86
N LYS A 78 -9.97 3.34 -14.42
CA LYS A 78 -9.80 4.75 -14.08
C LYS A 78 -10.08 5.56 -15.34
N ILE A 79 -10.88 6.62 -15.18
CA ILE A 79 -11.17 7.58 -16.24
C ILE A 79 -10.65 8.95 -15.80
N LYS A 80 -9.83 9.59 -16.63
CA LYS A 80 -9.41 10.99 -16.52
C LYS A 80 -10.21 11.82 -17.53
N LEU A 81 -11.00 12.76 -17.04
CA LEU A 81 -11.81 13.65 -17.88
C LEU A 81 -10.96 14.77 -18.48
N ASP A 82 -9.90 15.18 -17.79
CA ASP A 82 -8.97 16.25 -18.17
C ASP A 82 -7.79 15.77 -19.03
N TRP A 83 -7.97 14.65 -19.74
CA TRP A 83 -6.88 13.98 -20.43
C TRP A 83 -6.31 14.82 -21.58
N THR A 84 -7.13 15.14 -22.58
CA THR A 84 -6.76 16.03 -23.69
C THR A 84 -7.06 17.51 -23.41
N ASN A 85 -8.16 17.80 -22.71
CA ASN A 85 -8.56 19.16 -22.33
C ASN A 85 -8.38 19.36 -20.82
N LYS A 86 -7.40 20.18 -20.41
CA LYS A 86 -7.04 20.38 -18.99
C LYS A 86 -8.10 21.07 -18.14
N ASP A 87 -9.07 21.74 -18.76
CA ASP A 87 -10.17 22.40 -18.04
C ASP A 87 -11.42 21.51 -17.93
N GLN A 88 -11.44 20.35 -18.63
CA GLN A 88 -12.60 19.47 -18.66
C GLN A 88 -12.80 18.74 -17.34
N ASN A 89 -13.99 18.87 -16.77
CA ASN A 89 -14.40 18.23 -15.53
C ASN A 89 -15.91 17.96 -15.56
N TYR A 90 -16.39 17.08 -14.68
CA TYR A 90 -17.82 16.89 -14.43
C TYR A 90 -18.12 17.26 -12.99
N LYS A 91 -18.82 18.38 -12.77
CA LYS A 91 -19.13 18.90 -11.42
C LYS A 91 -17.88 19.01 -10.53
N SER A 92 -16.80 19.61 -11.06
CA SER A 92 -15.49 19.75 -10.41
C SER A 92 -14.70 18.45 -10.19
N ILE A 93 -15.16 17.31 -10.74
CA ILE A 93 -14.42 16.05 -10.72
C ILE A 93 -13.67 15.90 -12.03
N GLU A 94 -12.36 15.65 -11.96
CA GLU A 94 -11.49 15.43 -13.13
C GLU A 94 -11.15 13.94 -13.31
N THR A 95 -11.32 13.11 -12.28
CA THR A 95 -10.95 11.68 -12.32
C THR A 95 -11.99 10.82 -11.62
N LEU A 96 -12.43 9.76 -12.30
CA LEU A 96 -13.37 8.76 -11.80
C LEU A 96 -12.64 7.43 -11.60
N ASN A 97 -12.79 6.84 -10.40
CA ASN A 97 -12.40 5.46 -10.15
C ASN A 97 -13.63 4.57 -10.26
N LEU A 98 -13.68 3.72 -11.28
CA LEU A 98 -14.75 2.75 -11.48
C LEU A 98 -14.35 1.42 -10.84
N ASN A 99 -15.03 1.07 -9.74
CA ASN A 99 -14.87 -0.19 -9.02
C ASN A 99 -15.98 -1.15 -9.45
N ALA A 100 -15.60 -2.27 -10.06
CA ALA A 100 -16.50 -3.34 -10.46
C ALA A 100 -16.92 -4.24 -9.29
N GLY A 101 -16.28 -4.10 -8.12
CA GLY A 101 -16.60 -4.82 -6.89
C GLY A 101 -16.41 -6.33 -7.00
N GLY A 102 -15.35 -6.81 -7.67
CA GLY A 102 -15.15 -8.24 -7.91
C GLY A 102 -15.11 -9.09 -6.63
N LEU A 103 -14.44 -8.61 -5.59
CA LEU A 103 -14.33 -9.30 -4.29
C LEU A 103 -15.46 -8.97 -3.30
N ASP A 104 -16.37 -8.07 -3.69
CA ASP A 104 -17.51 -7.66 -2.88
C ASP A 104 -18.81 -8.17 -3.52
N PRO A 105 -19.39 -9.29 -3.03
CA PRO A 105 -20.65 -9.80 -3.54
C PRO A 105 -21.81 -8.79 -3.41
N SER A 106 -21.76 -7.88 -2.44
CA SER A 106 -22.81 -6.87 -2.23
C SER A 106 -22.70 -5.67 -3.17
N LYS A 107 -21.48 -5.37 -3.66
CA LYS A 107 -21.12 -4.12 -4.36
C LYS A 107 -21.26 -2.85 -3.50
N LEU A 108 -21.51 -2.98 -2.20
CA LEU A 108 -21.85 -1.89 -1.28
C LEU A 108 -20.75 -1.57 -0.26
N ARG A 109 -19.74 -2.42 -0.08
CA ARG A 109 -18.74 -2.27 1.01
C ARG A 109 -17.97 -0.95 0.94
N ASP A 110 -17.51 -0.56 -0.26
CA ASP A 110 -16.85 0.74 -0.44
C ASP A 110 -17.76 1.89 0.02
N VAL A 111 -18.99 1.94 -0.51
CA VAL A 111 -19.95 3.02 -0.21
C VAL A 111 -20.29 3.07 1.27
N PHE A 112 -20.53 1.91 1.87
CA PHE A 112 -20.88 1.78 3.28
C PHE A 112 -19.71 2.17 4.20
N GLY A 113 -18.50 1.71 3.89
CA GLY A 113 -17.29 2.07 4.62
C GLY A 113 -16.97 3.56 4.54
N TYR A 114 -16.98 4.15 3.34
CA TYR A 114 -16.69 5.57 3.20
C TYR A 114 -17.76 6.46 3.85
N TRP A 115 -19.04 6.03 3.87
CA TRP A 115 -20.07 6.72 4.65
C TRP A 115 -19.70 6.77 6.14
N LEU A 116 -19.32 5.65 6.74
CA LEU A 116 -18.93 5.58 8.16
C LEU A 116 -17.73 6.47 8.50
N PHE A 117 -16.72 6.54 7.63
CA PHE A 117 -15.59 7.45 7.84
C PHE A 117 -16.01 8.92 7.79
N ARG A 118 -16.93 9.29 6.88
CA ARG A 118 -17.44 10.67 6.81
C ARG A 118 -18.29 11.03 8.03
N GLU A 119 -19.15 10.13 8.51
CA GLU A 119 -19.90 10.32 9.77
C GLU A 119 -18.96 10.48 10.98
N ALA A 120 -17.82 9.79 10.97
CA ALA A 120 -16.80 9.93 12.00
C ALA A 120 -16.04 11.28 11.95
N GLY A 121 -16.21 12.08 10.90
CA GLY A 121 -15.46 13.31 10.66
C GLY A 121 -14.06 13.08 10.07
N VAL A 122 -13.77 11.88 9.57
CA VAL A 122 -12.50 11.59 8.88
C VAL A 122 -12.65 12.00 7.41
N PRO A 123 -11.69 12.73 6.82
CA PRO A 123 -11.70 13.00 5.38
C PRO A 123 -11.82 11.69 4.62
N ALA A 124 -12.79 11.55 3.71
CA ALA A 124 -12.95 10.31 2.97
C ALA A 124 -13.58 10.57 1.59
N PRO A 125 -13.23 9.76 0.58
CA PRO A 125 -13.84 9.82 -0.74
C PRO A 125 -15.37 9.81 -0.69
N ARG A 126 -16.00 10.62 -1.53
CA ARG A 126 -17.41 10.44 -1.91
C ARG A 126 -17.55 9.25 -2.85
N THR A 127 -18.75 8.68 -2.87
CA THR A 127 -19.09 7.56 -3.76
C THR A 127 -20.46 7.73 -4.38
N THR A 128 -20.66 7.12 -5.53
CA THR A 128 -21.98 6.93 -6.17
C THR A 128 -21.99 5.62 -6.96
N PHE A 129 -23.15 5.19 -7.42
CA PHE A 129 -23.28 4.08 -8.35
C PHE A 129 -23.43 4.58 -9.78
N ALA A 130 -23.04 3.74 -10.74
CA ALA A 130 -23.31 3.95 -12.15
C ALA A 130 -23.47 2.62 -12.89
N ASP A 131 -24.49 2.57 -13.74
CA ASP A 131 -24.62 1.55 -14.76
C ASP A 131 -23.77 1.96 -15.96
N ILE A 132 -22.84 1.10 -16.37
CA ILE A 132 -21.87 1.43 -17.44
C ILE A 132 -22.19 0.61 -18.69
N THR A 133 -22.27 1.30 -19.82
CA THR A 133 -22.31 0.70 -21.16
C THR A 133 -21.03 1.01 -21.93
N LEU A 134 -20.60 0.11 -22.81
CA LEU A 134 -19.39 0.22 -23.60
C LEU A 134 -19.70 0.15 -25.10
N THR A 135 -19.25 1.17 -25.84
CA THR A 135 -19.20 1.12 -27.30
C THR A 135 -17.75 1.08 -27.78
N ILE A 136 -17.42 0.00 -28.49
CA ILE A 136 -16.20 -0.18 -29.28
C ILE A 136 -16.66 -0.44 -30.72
N PRO A 137 -16.48 0.51 -31.66
CA PRO A 137 -16.89 0.35 -33.04
C PRO A 137 -16.41 -0.99 -33.63
N GLY A 138 -17.32 -1.73 -34.26
CA GLY A 138 -17.05 -3.05 -34.85
C GLY A 138 -16.99 -4.22 -33.86
N ARG A 139 -17.12 -3.99 -32.54
CA ARG A 139 -17.04 -5.06 -31.52
C ARG A 139 -18.17 -5.07 -30.51
N TYR A 140 -18.49 -3.91 -29.93
CA TYR A 140 -19.49 -3.77 -28.88
C TYR A 140 -20.29 -2.50 -29.17
N GLU A 141 -21.62 -2.60 -29.19
CA GLU A 141 -22.51 -1.45 -29.37
C GLU A 141 -23.39 -1.33 -28.12
N GLN A 142 -23.14 -0.31 -27.31
CA GLN A 142 -23.81 -0.10 -26.01
C GLN A 142 -23.83 -1.35 -25.11
N GLU A 143 -22.77 -2.16 -25.15
CA GLU A 143 -22.66 -3.38 -24.36
C GLU A 143 -22.71 -3.03 -22.87
N TYR A 144 -23.74 -3.51 -22.17
CA TYR A 144 -23.88 -3.24 -20.74
C TYR A 144 -22.78 -3.96 -19.96
N LEU A 145 -21.83 -3.21 -19.42
CA LEU A 145 -20.75 -3.79 -18.61
C LEU A 145 -21.25 -4.25 -17.25
N GLY A 146 -22.17 -3.49 -16.64
CA GLY A 146 -22.72 -3.78 -15.31
C GLY A 146 -22.72 -2.57 -14.38
N LEU A 147 -23.16 -2.82 -13.14
CA LEU A 147 -23.13 -1.87 -12.03
C LEU A 147 -21.70 -1.62 -11.54
N TYR A 148 -21.30 -0.36 -11.44
CA TYR A 148 -20.03 0.07 -10.85
C TYR A 148 -20.24 0.99 -9.66
N THR A 149 -19.35 0.88 -8.68
CA THR A 149 -19.16 1.92 -7.65
C THR A 149 -18.15 2.93 -8.16
N ILE A 150 -18.56 4.18 -8.28
CA ILE A 150 -17.66 5.30 -8.54
C ILE A 150 -17.11 5.79 -7.21
N VAL A 151 -15.78 5.83 -7.08
CA VAL A 151 -15.08 6.39 -5.93
C VAL A 151 -14.33 7.65 -6.33
N GLU A 152 -14.55 8.74 -5.59
CA GLU A 152 -13.84 10.00 -5.77
C GLU A 152 -12.33 9.79 -5.70
N GLN A 153 -11.61 10.38 -6.65
CA GLN A 153 -10.15 10.36 -6.62
C GLN A 153 -9.64 11.27 -5.50
N VAL A 154 -8.80 10.73 -4.62
CA VAL A 154 -7.99 11.55 -3.74
C VAL A 154 -6.85 12.17 -4.56
N ASN A 155 -6.88 13.48 -4.72
CA ASN A 155 -5.90 14.32 -5.41
C ASN A 155 -6.01 15.76 -4.87
N LYS A 156 -5.34 16.71 -5.52
CA LYS A 156 -5.44 18.14 -5.18
C LYS A 156 -6.87 18.69 -5.10
N SER A 157 -7.79 18.23 -5.95
CA SER A 157 -9.19 18.67 -5.93
C SER A 157 -9.93 18.15 -4.68
N PHE A 158 -9.67 16.91 -4.27
CA PHE A 158 -10.10 16.40 -2.96
C PHE A 158 -9.51 17.22 -1.81
N LEU A 159 -8.22 17.56 -1.86
CA LEU A 159 -7.59 18.37 -0.80
C LEU A 159 -8.24 19.74 -0.67
N LYS A 160 -8.48 20.42 -1.80
CA LYS A 160 -9.16 21.72 -1.80
C LYS A 160 -10.52 21.66 -1.13
N ASP A 161 -11.29 20.61 -1.41
CA ASP A 161 -12.64 20.45 -0.85
C ASP A 161 -12.62 20.11 0.64
N ARG A 162 -11.75 19.18 1.08
CA ARG A 162 -11.72 18.71 2.48
C ARG A 162 -10.89 19.57 3.43
N PHE A 163 -9.87 20.25 2.93
CA PHE A 163 -8.93 21.03 3.73
C PHE A 163 -8.87 22.51 3.34
N GLY A 164 -9.68 22.95 2.37
CA GLY A 164 -9.70 24.34 1.90
C GLY A 164 -8.51 24.75 1.01
N SER A 165 -7.51 23.87 0.84
CA SER A 165 -6.29 24.15 0.09
C SER A 165 -5.83 22.95 -0.74
N LYS A 166 -5.26 23.22 -1.92
CA LYS A 166 -4.61 22.20 -2.77
C LYS A 166 -3.19 21.84 -2.28
N LYS A 167 -2.68 22.55 -1.27
CA LYS A 167 -1.28 22.51 -0.84
C LYS A 167 -1.05 21.47 0.27
N GLY A 168 0.22 21.30 0.64
CA GLY A 168 0.68 20.23 1.54
C GLY A 168 1.31 19.07 0.77
N LEU A 169 1.57 17.96 1.46
CA LEU A 169 2.14 16.75 0.86
C LEU A 169 1.13 15.60 0.96
N LEU A 170 0.52 15.22 -0.15
CA LEU A 170 -0.30 14.01 -0.23
C LEU A 170 0.57 12.79 -0.54
N MET A 171 0.39 11.73 0.23
CA MET A 171 1.09 10.46 0.12
C MET A 171 0.11 9.30 0.17
N LYS A 172 0.44 8.20 -0.53
CA LYS A 172 -0.29 6.94 -0.44
C LYS A 172 0.65 5.81 -0.04
N PRO A 173 0.92 5.66 1.28
CA PRO A 173 1.89 4.69 1.73
C PRO A 173 1.51 3.24 1.33
N GLU A 174 2.51 2.47 0.95
CA GLU A 174 2.45 1.03 0.71
C GLU A 174 3.63 0.38 1.46
N GLY A 175 3.33 -0.55 2.36
CA GLY A 175 4.35 -1.21 3.20
C GLY A 175 4.70 -0.49 4.50
N ILE A 176 4.01 0.59 4.87
CA ILE A 176 4.24 1.35 6.12
C ILE A 176 3.09 1.10 7.09
N ALA A 177 3.34 0.36 8.17
CA ALA A 177 2.33 0.09 9.20
C ALA A 177 2.38 1.18 10.27
N SER A 178 3.55 1.35 10.86
CA SER A 178 3.76 2.15 12.06
C SER A 178 4.76 3.29 11.86
N ILE A 179 4.79 3.88 10.67
CA ILE A 179 5.65 5.04 10.34
C ILE A 179 7.12 4.70 10.63
N GLU A 180 7.57 3.55 10.12
CA GLU A 180 8.89 3.01 10.42
C GLU A 180 9.99 3.99 10.00
N TYR A 181 10.98 4.16 10.87
CA TYR A 181 12.16 4.96 10.57
C TYR A 181 13.09 4.19 9.61
N GLN A 182 13.50 4.85 8.53
CA GLN A 182 14.31 4.28 7.43
C GLN A 182 15.69 4.93 7.30
N GLY A 183 16.09 5.77 8.27
CA GLY A 183 17.28 6.62 8.16
C GLY A 183 16.94 8.08 7.88
N ASP A 184 17.98 8.88 7.64
CA ASP A 184 17.91 10.34 7.53
C ASP A 184 17.81 10.85 6.07
N ASP A 185 17.61 9.95 5.10
CA ASP A 185 17.55 10.28 3.68
C ASP A 185 16.17 9.96 3.09
N TRP A 186 15.55 10.95 2.45
CA TRP A 186 14.24 10.86 1.82
C TRP A 186 14.13 9.74 0.76
N ARG A 187 15.23 9.37 0.11
CA ARG A 187 15.25 8.30 -0.90
C ARG A 187 14.78 6.96 -0.33
N PHE A 188 14.99 6.72 0.97
CA PHE A 188 14.48 5.53 1.66
C PHE A 188 12.98 5.57 1.97
N TYR A 189 12.35 6.74 1.89
CA TYR A 189 10.92 6.93 2.19
C TYR A 189 10.08 7.08 0.93
N SER A 190 10.61 7.74 -0.11
CA SER A 190 9.84 8.17 -1.29
C SER A 190 9.06 7.04 -1.97
N HIS A 191 9.67 5.87 -2.13
CA HIS A 191 9.06 4.70 -2.76
C HIS A 191 7.98 4.03 -1.90
N LEU A 192 8.09 4.12 -0.56
CA LEU A 192 7.13 3.56 0.38
C LEU A 192 5.95 4.50 0.59
N TYR A 193 6.22 5.80 0.77
CA TYR A 193 5.20 6.82 1.03
C TYR A 193 4.47 7.27 -0.24
N ARG A 194 5.11 7.16 -1.41
CA ARG A 194 4.53 7.41 -2.73
C ARG A 194 3.82 8.77 -2.79
N PRO A 195 4.56 9.88 -2.63
CA PRO A 195 3.99 11.21 -2.68
C PRO A 195 3.39 11.50 -4.06
N GLU A 196 2.32 12.30 -4.12
CA GLU A 196 1.70 12.71 -5.38
C GLU A 196 2.61 13.69 -6.16
N ASP A 197 3.32 14.56 -5.45
CA ASP A 197 4.29 15.52 -5.99
C ASP A 197 5.69 15.30 -5.39
N GLN A 198 6.72 15.87 -6.01
CA GLN A 198 8.06 15.92 -5.41
C GLN A 198 7.99 16.78 -4.13
N PRO A 199 8.31 16.22 -2.95
CA PRO A 199 8.29 16.98 -1.71
C PRO A 199 9.44 17.99 -1.63
N SER A 200 9.19 19.12 -0.98
CA SER A 200 10.24 20.03 -0.55
C SER A 200 11.13 19.40 0.53
N LEU A 201 12.34 19.94 0.71
CA LEU A 201 13.27 19.49 1.77
C LEU A 201 12.62 19.53 3.16
N ALA A 202 11.82 20.58 3.45
CA ALA A 202 11.13 20.71 4.72
C ALA A 202 10.07 19.61 4.91
N GLN A 203 9.29 19.28 3.87
CA GLN A 203 8.30 18.22 3.93
C GLN A 203 8.96 16.84 4.08
N SER A 204 10.02 16.57 3.31
CA SER A 204 10.80 15.33 3.43
C SER A 204 11.36 15.16 4.85
N LYS A 205 11.98 16.22 5.39
CA LYS A 205 12.47 16.23 6.77
C LYS A 205 11.35 16.00 7.78
N ARG A 206 10.17 16.59 7.56
CA ARG A 206 9.02 16.43 8.46
C ARG A 206 8.53 14.99 8.56
N VAL A 207 8.54 14.24 7.45
CA VAL A 207 8.20 12.80 7.44
C VAL A 207 9.25 11.99 8.20
N ILE A 208 10.54 12.28 7.96
CA ILE A 208 11.66 11.61 8.63
C ILE A 208 11.60 11.86 10.14
N ASP A 209 11.42 13.11 10.55
CA ASP A 209 11.32 13.50 11.97
C ASP A 209 10.11 12.84 12.65
N PHE A 210 8.97 12.71 11.95
CA PHE A 210 7.82 11.98 12.48
C PHE A 210 8.15 10.51 12.73
N ALA A 211 8.81 9.85 11.77
CA ALA A 211 9.27 8.48 11.94
C ALA A 211 10.27 8.36 13.11
N LYS A 212 11.18 9.31 13.29
CA LYS A 212 12.09 9.37 14.46
C LYS A 212 11.34 9.46 15.78
N VAL A 213 10.38 10.39 15.88
CA VAL A 213 9.56 10.55 17.09
C VAL A 213 8.85 9.24 17.41
N VAL A 214 8.22 8.59 16.44
CA VAL A 214 7.51 7.32 16.66
C VAL A 214 8.45 6.19 17.09
N ASN A 215 9.63 6.08 16.48
CA ASN A 215 10.47 4.88 16.62
C ASN A 215 11.64 4.98 17.59
N LEU A 216 12.21 6.18 17.79
CA LEU A 216 13.49 6.38 18.48
C LEU A 216 13.37 7.20 19.77
N SER A 217 12.34 8.04 19.88
CA SER A 217 12.16 8.87 21.07
C SER A 217 11.78 8.05 22.30
N ASP A 218 12.21 8.47 23.48
CA ASP A 218 11.75 7.88 24.74
C ASP A 218 10.26 8.20 25.01
N THR A 219 9.68 7.59 26.04
CA THR A 219 8.26 7.76 26.39
C THR A 219 7.88 9.20 26.69
N LYS A 220 8.75 9.99 27.33
CA LYS A 220 8.48 11.39 27.65
C LYS A 220 8.55 12.24 26.38
N GLN A 221 9.62 12.09 25.61
CA GLN A 221 9.81 12.80 24.34
C GLN A 221 8.66 12.53 23.36
N PHE A 222 8.23 11.27 23.21
CA PHE A 222 7.08 10.95 22.35
C PHE A 222 5.82 11.68 22.78
N ARG A 223 5.46 11.60 24.06
CA ARG A 223 4.27 12.27 24.61
C ARG A 223 4.34 13.79 24.38
N ASP A 224 5.51 14.38 24.57
CA ASP A 224 5.68 15.83 24.44
C ASP A 224 5.66 16.29 22.97
N LEU A 225 6.13 15.45 22.03
CA LEU A 225 6.33 15.83 20.62
C LEU A 225 5.21 15.38 19.68
N ILE A 226 4.58 14.21 19.92
CA ILE A 226 3.71 13.54 18.93
C ILE A 226 2.55 14.42 18.46
N GLY A 227 1.94 15.20 19.36
CA GLY A 227 0.84 16.10 19.04
C GLY A 227 1.22 17.27 18.11
N SER A 228 2.51 17.55 17.96
CA SER A 228 3.00 18.51 16.96
C SER A 228 3.05 17.90 15.55
N TYR A 229 3.21 16.58 15.42
CA TYR A 229 3.33 15.89 14.13
C TYR A 229 2.00 15.30 13.67
N LEU A 230 1.17 14.79 14.57
CA LEU A 230 -0.04 14.04 14.23
C LEU A 230 -1.29 14.81 14.64
N ASP A 231 -2.30 14.82 13.77
CA ASP A 231 -3.67 15.08 14.20
C ASP A 231 -4.19 13.86 14.97
N ILE A 232 -4.00 13.86 16.30
CA ILE A 232 -4.31 12.71 17.16
C ILE A 232 -5.81 12.41 17.14
N ASP A 233 -6.69 13.41 17.20
CA ASP A 233 -8.14 13.18 17.21
C ASP A 233 -8.61 12.55 15.89
N GLY A 234 -8.16 13.12 14.76
CA GLY A 234 -8.42 12.55 13.43
C GLY A 234 -7.89 11.12 13.29
N PHE A 235 -6.69 10.85 13.80
CA PHE A 235 -6.10 9.50 13.78
C PHE A 235 -6.88 8.51 14.66
N LEU A 236 -7.33 8.89 15.85
CA LEU A 236 -8.14 8.02 16.70
C LEU A 236 -9.48 7.69 16.04
N ARG A 237 -10.15 8.65 15.40
CA ARG A 237 -11.38 8.40 14.64
C ARG A 237 -11.14 7.46 13.47
N PHE A 238 -10.05 7.67 12.72
CA PHE A 238 -9.61 6.76 11.66
C PHE A 238 -9.37 5.34 12.17
N LEU A 239 -8.69 5.20 13.31
CA LEU A 239 -8.41 3.91 13.94
C LEU A 239 -9.70 3.21 14.39
N VAL A 240 -10.58 3.93 15.09
CA VAL A 240 -11.86 3.39 15.58
C VAL A 240 -12.71 2.89 14.43
N VAL A 241 -12.87 3.66 13.35
CA VAL A 241 -13.70 3.21 12.22
C VAL A 241 -13.12 1.95 11.59
N ASN A 242 -11.80 1.88 11.35
CA ASN A 242 -11.17 0.66 10.82
C ASN A 242 -11.38 -0.55 11.75
N ALA A 243 -11.32 -0.36 13.07
CA ALA A 243 -11.60 -1.41 14.05
C ALA A 243 -13.07 -1.85 14.01
N LEU A 244 -14.00 -0.90 13.94
CA LEU A 244 -15.45 -1.18 13.92
C LEU A 244 -15.86 -1.93 12.65
N ILE A 245 -15.39 -1.49 11.48
CA ILE A 245 -15.69 -2.13 10.18
C ILE A 245 -14.82 -3.35 9.89
N VAL A 246 -13.86 -3.70 10.76
CA VAL A 246 -12.93 -4.82 10.55
C VAL A 246 -12.19 -4.69 9.20
N ASN A 247 -11.43 -3.61 9.06
CA ASN A 247 -10.57 -3.39 7.90
C ASN A 247 -9.15 -3.89 8.19
N LEU A 248 -8.89 -5.18 7.94
CA LEU A 248 -7.57 -5.77 8.12
C LEU A 248 -6.64 -5.54 6.91
N ASP A 249 -7.17 -5.12 5.76
CA ASP A 249 -6.37 -4.76 4.59
C ASP A 249 -5.84 -3.31 4.64
N THR A 250 -5.53 -2.84 5.85
CA THR A 250 -4.94 -1.54 6.16
C THR A 250 -3.81 -1.69 7.17
N LEU A 251 -3.27 -0.58 7.69
CA LEU A 251 -2.22 -0.57 8.72
C LEU A 251 -2.51 -1.43 9.97
N LEU A 252 -3.75 -1.89 10.16
CA LEU A 252 -4.09 -2.88 11.18
C LEU A 252 -3.42 -4.25 10.96
N ALA A 253 -3.23 -4.72 9.73
CA ALA A 253 -2.55 -6.01 9.49
C ALA A 253 -1.81 -6.10 8.15
N MET A 254 -2.26 -5.35 7.13
CA MET A 254 -1.65 -5.26 5.82
C MET A 254 -1.47 -3.77 5.44
N PRO A 255 -0.25 -3.22 5.59
CA PRO A 255 0.02 -1.77 5.58
C PRO A 255 -0.14 -1.15 4.19
N GLN A 256 -1.37 -0.98 3.75
CA GLN A 256 -1.75 -0.38 2.48
C GLN A 256 -3.12 0.30 2.64
N ASN A 257 -3.67 0.80 1.54
CA ASN A 257 -5.05 1.29 1.48
C ASN A 257 -5.39 2.40 2.49
N TYR A 258 -4.44 3.32 2.70
CA TYR A 258 -4.69 4.60 3.33
C TYR A 258 -3.91 5.70 2.63
N TYR A 259 -4.33 6.94 2.84
CA TYR A 259 -3.58 8.14 2.49
C TYR A 259 -3.08 8.83 3.74
N LEU A 260 -1.98 9.54 3.55
CA LEU A 260 -1.35 10.40 4.54
C LEU A 260 -1.18 11.79 3.92
N HIS A 261 -1.77 12.81 4.53
CA HIS A 261 -1.60 14.20 4.11
C HIS A 261 -0.85 14.98 5.19
N LEU A 262 0.25 15.63 4.82
CA LEU A 262 0.88 16.65 5.65
C LEU A 262 0.25 18.01 5.30
N GLY A 263 -0.59 18.52 6.21
CA GLY A 263 -1.21 19.83 6.06
C GLY A 263 -0.17 20.94 6.07
N GLU A 264 -0.27 21.89 5.14
CA GLU A 264 0.69 23.01 5.07
C GLU A 264 0.56 23.95 6.27
N ASP A 265 -0.67 24.32 6.64
CA ASP A 265 -0.93 25.29 7.70
C ASP A 265 -0.71 24.70 9.10
N THR A 266 -1.13 23.45 9.29
CA THR A 266 -1.02 22.76 10.60
C THR A 266 0.34 22.11 10.80
N ASN A 267 1.05 21.81 9.71
CA ASN A 267 2.26 20.98 9.68
C ASN A 267 2.06 19.61 10.38
N LYS A 268 0.83 19.10 10.34
CA LYS A 268 0.43 17.81 10.93
C LYS A 268 0.01 16.81 9.86
N PHE A 269 0.25 15.54 10.17
CA PHE A 269 -0.18 14.39 9.41
C PHE A 269 -1.63 14.04 9.71
N VAL A 270 -2.42 13.82 8.65
CA VAL A 270 -3.82 13.39 8.69
C VAL A 270 -3.97 12.09 7.91
N PHE A 271 -4.58 11.08 8.54
CA PHE A 271 -4.81 9.76 7.95
C PHE A 271 -6.24 9.65 7.45
N PHE A 272 -6.42 8.98 6.31
CA PHE A 272 -7.75 8.70 5.78
C PHE A 272 -7.80 7.46 4.87
N PRO A 273 -8.99 6.83 4.74
CA PRO A 273 -9.12 5.51 4.13
C PRO A 273 -8.97 5.52 2.60
N TRP A 274 -8.63 4.35 2.08
CA TRP A 274 -8.79 3.99 0.67
C TRP A 274 -9.15 2.50 0.56
N ASP A 275 -9.66 2.05 -0.58
CA ASP A 275 -9.97 0.63 -0.91
C ASP A 275 -10.65 -0.14 0.25
N LEU A 276 -11.97 0.02 0.40
CA LEU A 276 -12.73 -0.57 1.50
C LEU A 276 -13.55 -1.80 1.05
N ASP A 277 -13.36 -2.27 -0.18
CA ASP A 277 -14.14 -3.34 -0.81
C ASP A 277 -14.00 -4.71 -0.11
N ILE A 278 -12.90 -4.93 0.62
CA ILE A 278 -12.66 -6.15 1.40
C ILE A 278 -12.63 -5.92 2.92
N SER A 279 -13.23 -4.83 3.38
CA SER A 279 -13.59 -4.63 4.79
C SER A 279 -14.86 -5.43 5.18
N PHE A 280 -15.40 -5.21 6.38
CA PHE A 280 -16.57 -5.92 6.92
C PHE A 280 -16.32 -7.44 7.01
N ALA A 281 -15.16 -7.81 7.56
CA ALA A 281 -14.67 -9.19 7.60
C ALA A 281 -14.59 -9.84 6.20
N GLY A 282 -14.30 -9.03 5.17
CA GLY A 282 -14.21 -9.46 3.78
C GLY A 282 -12.80 -9.86 3.33
N TRP A 283 -11.79 -9.71 4.19
CA TRP A 283 -10.39 -9.90 3.81
C TRP A 283 -10.03 -11.39 3.79
N PRO A 284 -9.71 -11.99 2.62
CA PRO A 284 -9.48 -13.44 2.51
C PRO A 284 -8.26 -13.95 3.28
N LEU A 285 -7.31 -13.06 3.63
CA LEU A 285 -6.11 -13.40 4.39
C LEU A 285 -6.30 -13.26 5.91
N GLY A 286 -7.44 -12.72 6.36
CA GLY A 286 -7.75 -12.46 7.77
C GLY A 286 -8.22 -13.67 8.57
N GLY A 287 -8.20 -14.88 7.99
CA GLY A 287 -8.77 -16.07 8.62
C GLY A 287 -10.30 -16.16 8.44
N LYS A 288 -10.98 -16.91 9.31
CA LYS A 288 -12.43 -17.13 9.19
C LYS A 288 -13.20 -15.82 9.43
N PRO A 289 -14.28 -15.54 8.66
CA PRO A 289 -15.12 -14.35 8.89
C PRO A 289 -15.63 -14.21 10.33
N ALA A 290 -16.02 -15.31 10.98
CA ALA A 290 -16.48 -15.30 12.37
C ALA A 290 -15.43 -14.76 13.36
N ASP A 291 -14.16 -15.14 13.17
CA ASP A 291 -13.05 -14.64 14.00
C ASP A 291 -12.81 -13.16 13.71
N GLN A 292 -12.79 -12.77 12.43
CA GLN A 292 -12.65 -11.37 12.02
C GLN A 292 -13.75 -10.46 12.58
N MET A 293 -15.02 -10.89 12.56
CA MET A 293 -16.14 -10.12 13.15
C MET A 293 -16.01 -9.96 14.67
N ASN A 294 -15.19 -10.78 15.33
CA ASN A 294 -14.85 -10.66 16.73
C ASN A 294 -13.61 -9.80 16.99
N LEU A 295 -13.05 -9.08 16.00
CA LEU A 295 -11.82 -8.28 16.15
C LEU A 295 -11.84 -7.41 17.42
N SER A 296 -10.72 -7.41 18.16
CA SER A 296 -10.57 -6.68 19.41
C SER A 296 -10.67 -5.17 19.19
N LEU A 297 -11.44 -4.48 20.04
CA LEU A 297 -11.48 -3.03 20.09
C LEU A 297 -10.27 -2.45 20.84
N ALA A 298 -9.75 -3.18 21.83
CA ALA A 298 -8.61 -2.74 22.63
C ALA A 298 -7.27 -2.91 21.88
N HIS A 299 -7.20 -3.89 20.99
CA HIS A 299 -6.01 -4.17 20.18
C HIS A 299 -6.42 -4.56 18.75
N PRO A 300 -6.88 -3.58 17.93
CA PRO A 300 -7.47 -3.84 16.62
C PRO A 300 -6.44 -4.15 15.53
N HIS A 301 -5.16 -3.85 15.78
CA HIS A 301 -4.09 -4.23 14.89
C HIS A 301 -3.65 -5.69 15.17
N SER A 302 -2.85 -6.23 14.27
CA SER A 302 -2.25 -7.56 14.40
C SER A 302 -1.44 -7.68 15.70
N SER A 303 -1.19 -8.91 16.17
CA SER A 303 -0.37 -9.22 17.38
C SER A 303 1.09 -8.72 17.34
N ASP A 304 1.43 -8.15 16.22
CA ASP A 304 2.70 -7.72 15.70
C ASP A 304 2.86 -6.23 16.15
N GLU A 305 3.99 -5.84 16.76
CA GLU A 305 4.17 -4.49 17.37
C GLU A 305 3.79 -3.33 16.41
N HIS A 306 2.88 -2.45 16.83
CA HIS A 306 2.49 -1.26 16.07
C HIS A 306 2.79 -0.01 16.88
N LYS A 307 4.08 0.37 16.95
CA LYS A 307 4.61 1.48 17.77
C LYS A 307 3.74 2.75 17.82
N LEU A 308 3.20 3.22 16.70
CA LEU A 308 2.35 4.41 16.71
C LEU A 308 1.07 4.19 17.52
N ILE A 309 0.32 3.13 17.24
CA ILE A 309 -0.94 2.81 17.95
C ILE A 309 -0.62 2.46 19.41
N ASP A 310 0.35 1.58 19.64
CA ASP A 310 0.70 1.10 20.97
C ASP A 310 1.14 2.24 21.90
N ARG A 311 2.01 3.12 21.42
CA ARG A 311 2.49 4.25 22.21
C ARG A 311 1.42 5.31 22.44
N LEU A 312 0.54 5.55 21.47
CA LEU A 312 -0.61 6.45 21.64
C LEU A 312 -1.58 5.88 22.69
N LEU A 313 -1.98 4.61 22.57
CA LEU A 313 -2.93 3.99 23.50
C LEU A 313 -2.33 3.72 24.89
N ALA A 314 -1.00 3.75 25.04
CA ALA A 314 -0.34 3.74 26.35
C ALA A 314 -0.44 5.09 27.09
N MET A 315 -0.81 6.19 26.41
CA MET A 315 -1.06 7.48 27.05
C MET A 315 -2.50 7.53 27.59
N GLU A 316 -2.66 7.64 28.91
CA GLU A 316 -3.97 7.56 29.58
C GLU A 316 -5.05 8.47 28.97
N GLY A 317 -4.74 9.76 28.75
CA GLY A 317 -5.71 10.69 28.15
C GLY A 317 -6.07 10.37 26.69
N VAL A 318 -5.15 9.79 25.93
CA VAL A 318 -5.40 9.36 24.54
C VAL A 318 -6.25 8.09 24.54
N LYS A 319 -5.98 7.15 25.45
CA LYS A 319 -6.80 5.94 25.64
C LYS A 319 -8.23 6.27 26.05
N GLN A 320 -8.42 7.19 26.99
CA GLN A 320 -9.75 7.67 27.37
C GLN A 320 -10.49 8.31 26.20
N SER A 321 -9.79 9.08 25.36
CA SER A 321 -10.35 9.67 24.14
C SER A 321 -10.76 8.59 23.13
N TYR A 322 -9.92 7.58 22.93
CA TYR A 322 -10.22 6.44 22.06
C TYR A 322 -11.47 5.68 22.52
N ASP A 323 -11.58 5.36 23.81
CA ASP A 323 -12.74 4.66 24.37
C ASP A 323 -14.02 5.50 24.26
N LYS A 324 -13.91 6.82 24.48
CA LYS A 324 -15.04 7.75 24.30
C LYS A 324 -15.51 7.77 22.86
N ILE A 325 -14.60 7.81 21.89
CA ILE A 325 -14.94 7.80 20.45
C ILE A 325 -15.64 6.49 20.08
N ILE A 326 -15.18 5.33 20.58
CA ILE A 326 -15.86 4.04 20.35
C ILE A 326 -17.30 4.10 20.85
N ASN A 327 -17.52 4.49 22.11
CA ASN A 327 -18.86 4.54 22.68
C ASN A 327 -19.77 5.51 21.91
N GLN A 328 -19.27 6.71 21.60
CA GLN A 328 -20.01 7.69 20.81
C GLN A 328 -20.43 7.15 19.43
N PHE A 329 -19.56 6.42 18.75
CA PHE A 329 -19.87 5.89 17.42
C PHE A 329 -20.87 4.73 17.51
N VAL A 330 -20.68 3.82 18.46
CA VAL A 330 -21.55 2.64 18.68
C VAL A 330 -22.95 3.04 19.13
N GLU A 331 -23.09 4.07 19.95
CA GLU A 331 -24.38 4.63 20.37
C GLU A 331 -25.03 5.49 19.26
N GLY A 332 -24.23 6.04 18.36
CA GLY A 332 -24.67 6.90 17.26
C GLY A 332 -24.80 6.18 15.92
N PHE A 333 -24.04 6.63 14.92
CA PHE A 333 -24.16 6.17 13.53
C PHE A 333 -23.78 4.71 13.31
N PHE A 334 -23.02 4.09 14.23
CA PHE A 334 -22.66 2.67 14.19
C PHE A 334 -23.61 1.78 15.01
N SER A 335 -24.71 2.32 15.53
CA SER A 335 -25.76 1.51 16.15
C SER A 335 -26.38 0.54 15.14
N LYS A 336 -26.85 -0.62 15.63
CA LYS A 336 -27.43 -1.68 14.80
C LYS A 336 -28.55 -1.15 13.89
N ASP A 337 -29.43 -0.32 14.44
CA ASP A 337 -30.57 0.21 13.70
C ASP A 337 -30.11 1.15 12.58
N ARG A 338 -29.19 2.07 12.86
CA ARG A 338 -28.65 3.01 11.86
C ARG A 338 -27.87 2.30 10.76
N LEU A 339 -27.07 1.30 11.11
CA LEU A 339 -26.37 0.46 10.14
C LEU A 339 -27.36 -0.30 9.23
N THR A 340 -28.41 -0.87 9.81
CA THR A 340 -29.43 -1.65 9.08
C THR A 340 -30.23 -0.75 8.14
N GLU A 341 -30.71 0.40 8.64
CA GLU A 341 -31.44 1.40 7.86
C GLU A 341 -30.60 1.87 6.67
N LYS A 342 -29.33 2.22 6.91
CA LYS A 342 -28.46 2.69 5.83
C LYS A 342 -28.14 1.59 4.83
N PHE A 343 -27.93 0.35 5.28
CA PHE A 343 -27.71 -0.78 4.39
C PHE A 343 -28.93 -1.04 3.50
N GLU A 344 -30.14 -1.01 4.06
CA GLU A 344 -31.39 -1.20 3.32
C GLU A 344 -31.66 -0.09 2.29
N GLU A 345 -31.36 1.15 2.64
CA GLU A 345 -31.39 2.27 1.71
C GLU A 345 -30.49 2.02 0.49
N LEU A 346 -29.24 1.61 0.74
CA LEU A 346 -28.26 1.34 -0.30
C LEU A 346 -28.63 0.10 -1.14
N GLU A 347 -29.08 -0.98 -0.51
CA GLU A 347 -29.51 -2.21 -1.18
C GLU A 347 -30.69 -1.93 -2.12
N ARG A 348 -31.69 -1.19 -1.65
CA ARG A 348 -32.83 -0.77 -2.49
C ARG A 348 -32.41 0.12 -3.65
N THR A 349 -31.41 0.97 -3.45
CA THR A 349 -30.91 1.89 -4.50
C THR A 349 -30.32 1.14 -5.69
N ILE A 350 -29.70 -0.03 -5.47
CA ILE A 350 -28.96 -0.75 -6.52
C ILE A 350 -29.64 -2.05 -6.99
N LEU A 351 -30.79 -2.42 -6.42
CA LEU A 351 -31.40 -3.74 -6.61
C LEU A 351 -31.53 -4.10 -8.11
N ASP A 352 -32.20 -3.24 -8.88
CA ASP A 352 -32.44 -3.47 -10.31
C ASP A 352 -31.13 -3.53 -11.11
N SER A 353 -30.18 -2.63 -10.81
CA SER A 353 -28.87 -2.59 -11.47
C SER A 353 -28.03 -3.83 -11.15
N LEU A 354 -28.12 -4.34 -9.92
CA LEU A 354 -27.44 -5.54 -9.47
C LEU A 354 -28.02 -6.80 -10.12
N GLU A 355 -29.34 -6.87 -10.31
CA GLU A 355 -29.99 -7.95 -11.05
C GLU A 355 -29.56 -7.97 -12.52
N ARG A 356 -29.56 -6.80 -13.19
CA ARG A 356 -29.02 -6.67 -14.56
C ARG A 356 -27.55 -7.07 -14.62
N ASP A 357 -26.73 -6.63 -13.67
CA ASP A 357 -25.31 -6.98 -13.60
C ASP A 357 -25.09 -8.50 -13.54
N LYS A 358 -25.82 -9.20 -12.67
CA LYS A 358 -25.75 -10.67 -12.57
C LYS A 358 -26.16 -11.36 -13.87
N ALA A 359 -27.32 -10.99 -14.43
CA ALA A 359 -27.83 -11.57 -15.67
C ALA A 359 -26.84 -11.38 -16.83
N THR A 360 -26.16 -10.24 -16.88
CA THR A 360 -25.19 -9.91 -17.93
C THR A 360 -23.85 -10.61 -17.77
N ILE A 361 -23.35 -10.80 -16.54
CA ILE A 361 -22.18 -11.64 -16.28
C ILE A 361 -22.46 -13.10 -16.69
N GLU A 362 -23.65 -13.61 -16.37
CA GLU A 362 -24.10 -14.95 -16.75
C GLU A 362 -24.23 -15.13 -18.26
N SER A 363 -24.84 -14.16 -18.97
CA SER A 363 -25.02 -14.22 -20.42
C SER A 363 -23.70 -14.23 -21.18
N ARG A 364 -22.69 -13.50 -20.69
CA ARG A 364 -21.33 -13.50 -21.24
C ARG A 364 -20.49 -14.72 -20.85
N LYS A 365 -21.02 -15.63 -20.02
CA LYS A 365 -20.31 -16.81 -19.49
C LYS A 365 -18.97 -16.44 -18.87
N GLU A 366 -18.92 -15.29 -18.21
CA GLU A 366 -17.70 -14.86 -17.54
C GLU A 366 -17.43 -15.79 -16.33
N PRO A 367 -16.17 -16.10 -16.03
CA PRO A 367 -15.80 -17.00 -14.93
C PRO A 367 -16.16 -16.44 -13.53
N GLY A 368 -16.75 -15.25 -13.48
CA GLY A 368 -17.02 -14.50 -12.26
C GLY A 368 -15.72 -14.05 -11.59
N TYR A 369 -15.82 -13.78 -10.29
CA TYR A 369 -14.74 -13.25 -9.48
C TYR A 369 -14.39 -14.24 -8.37
N PRO A 370 -13.57 -15.26 -8.67
CA PRO A 370 -13.25 -16.27 -7.68
C PRO A 370 -12.46 -15.63 -6.54
N ALA A 371 -13.04 -15.63 -5.33
CA ALA A 371 -12.30 -15.26 -4.15
C ALA A 371 -11.12 -16.24 -3.95
N PRO A 372 -9.94 -15.76 -3.51
CA PRO A 372 -8.80 -16.62 -3.24
C PRO A 372 -9.18 -17.80 -2.34
N ARG A 373 -8.85 -19.02 -2.76
CA ARG A 373 -9.10 -20.27 -2.00
C ARG A 373 -10.58 -20.54 -1.68
N GLY A 374 -11.50 -20.00 -2.49
CA GLY A 374 -12.94 -20.19 -2.27
C GLY A 374 -13.50 -19.44 -1.06
N TYR A 375 -12.77 -18.44 -0.56
CA TYR A 375 -13.19 -17.61 0.57
C TYR A 375 -14.56 -16.98 0.31
N ARG A 376 -15.46 -17.05 1.29
CA ARG A 376 -16.79 -16.43 1.20
C ARG A 376 -16.87 -15.36 2.28
N PRO A 377 -16.87 -14.06 1.90
CA PRO A 377 -17.08 -13.00 2.88
C PRO A 377 -18.51 -13.08 3.42
N PRO A 378 -18.78 -12.61 4.65
CA PRO A 378 -20.13 -12.60 5.20
C PRO A 378 -21.02 -11.62 4.42
N SER A 379 -22.33 -11.76 4.54
CA SER A 379 -23.23 -10.68 4.08
C SER A 379 -23.08 -9.45 4.98
N ILE A 380 -23.43 -8.25 4.49
CA ILE A 380 -23.40 -7.05 5.34
C ILE A 380 -24.42 -7.17 6.49
N ARG A 381 -25.58 -7.81 6.28
CA ARG A 381 -26.56 -8.09 7.36
C ARG A 381 -25.97 -8.98 8.45
N GLU A 382 -25.36 -10.10 8.05
CA GLU A 382 -24.68 -10.99 8.99
C GLU A 382 -23.57 -10.26 9.75
N PHE A 383 -22.79 -9.44 9.04
CA PHE A 383 -21.77 -8.60 9.67
C PHE A 383 -22.37 -7.66 10.71
N ILE A 384 -23.41 -6.90 10.37
CA ILE A 384 -24.07 -5.97 11.30
C ILE A 384 -24.51 -6.74 12.55
N ASP A 385 -25.21 -7.86 12.39
CA ASP A 385 -25.71 -8.67 13.50
C ASP A 385 -24.58 -9.18 14.42
N LYS A 386 -23.57 -9.82 13.83
CA LYS A 386 -22.49 -10.47 14.59
C LYS A 386 -21.52 -9.46 15.19
N ARG A 387 -21.16 -8.42 14.43
CA ARG A 387 -20.19 -7.40 14.85
C ARG A 387 -20.73 -6.54 15.98
N THR A 388 -21.95 -6.02 15.85
CA THR A 388 -22.58 -5.21 16.92
C THR A 388 -22.74 -6.02 18.21
N SER A 389 -23.10 -7.30 18.10
CA SER A 389 -23.17 -8.21 19.25
C SER A 389 -21.79 -8.43 19.90
N SER A 390 -20.72 -8.58 19.11
CA SER A 390 -19.35 -8.69 19.64
C SER A 390 -18.90 -7.41 20.33
N ILE A 391 -19.09 -6.26 19.70
CA ILE A 391 -18.77 -4.95 20.27
C ILE A 391 -19.43 -4.79 21.65
N GLN A 392 -20.72 -5.12 21.76
CA GLN A 392 -21.44 -5.04 23.03
C GLN A 392 -20.88 -5.99 24.10
N ARG A 393 -20.43 -7.20 23.73
CA ARG A 393 -19.77 -8.09 24.69
C ARG A 393 -18.40 -7.56 25.11
N GLN A 394 -17.63 -6.96 24.20
CA GLN A 394 -16.33 -6.36 24.50
C GLN A 394 -16.47 -5.14 25.42
N LEU A 395 -17.37 -4.21 25.12
CA LEU A 395 -17.61 -3.02 25.94
C LEU A 395 -18.10 -3.36 27.36
N ASN A 396 -18.85 -4.46 27.51
CA ASN A 396 -19.31 -4.96 28.80
C ASN A 396 -18.28 -5.87 29.52
N GLY A 397 -17.06 -5.99 29.01
CA GLY A 397 -15.99 -6.81 29.60
C GLY A 397 -16.24 -8.32 29.56
N LYS A 398 -17.17 -8.80 28.72
CA LYS A 398 -17.49 -10.23 28.58
C LYS A 398 -16.53 -10.98 27.64
N GLU A 399 -15.84 -10.28 26.74
CA GLU A 399 -14.83 -10.85 25.85
C GLU A 399 -13.75 -9.81 25.49
N ASN A 400 -12.53 -10.25 25.16
CA ASN A 400 -11.44 -9.36 24.74
C ASN A 400 -11.36 -9.13 23.23
N GLY A 401 -12.12 -9.91 22.46
CA GLY A 401 -12.06 -9.97 21.00
C GLY A 401 -10.88 -10.77 20.46
N TYR A 402 -10.88 -10.94 19.14
CA TYR A 402 -9.88 -11.62 18.34
C TYR A 402 -8.74 -10.66 17.98
N ILE A 403 -7.50 -11.10 18.13
CA ILE A 403 -6.31 -10.40 17.65
C ILE A 403 -5.80 -11.19 16.45
N PHE A 404 -5.65 -10.52 15.30
CA PHE A 404 -5.12 -11.18 14.11
C PHE A 404 -3.64 -11.52 14.29
N VAL A 405 -3.27 -12.75 13.94
CA VAL A 405 -1.88 -13.22 13.98
C VAL A 405 -1.48 -13.64 12.56
N HIS A 406 -0.37 -13.09 12.04
CA HIS A 406 0.12 -13.51 10.73
C HIS A 406 0.53 -14.99 10.77
N GLY A 407 0.03 -15.78 9.81
CA GLY A 407 0.29 -17.23 9.73
C GLY A 407 1.76 -17.62 9.48
N ARG A 408 2.66 -16.64 9.27
CA ARG A 408 4.12 -16.77 9.34
C ARG A 408 4.66 -15.46 9.94
N PRO A 409 5.69 -15.49 10.80
CA PRO A 409 6.41 -14.28 11.19
C PRO A 409 6.87 -13.54 9.93
N GLY A 410 6.38 -12.32 9.73
CA GLY A 410 6.60 -11.56 8.50
C GLY A 410 6.01 -12.24 7.26
N GLY A 411 4.68 -12.32 7.11
CA GLY A 411 4.06 -12.82 5.87
C GLY A 411 4.60 -12.14 4.59
N ARG A 412 4.21 -12.60 3.40
CA ARG A 412 4.75 -12.10 2.10
C ARG A 412 4.74 -10.56 1.93
N LEU A 413 3.84 -9.87 2.63
CA LEU A 413 3.78 -8.41 2.80
C LEU A 413 3.94 -7.97 4.27
N GLY A 414 3.86 -8.89 5.24
CA GLY A 414 4.23 -8.67 6.65
C GLY A 414 5.73 -8.41 6.84
N HIS A 415 6.61 -8.95 5.98
CA HIS A 415 8.02 -8.52 5.93
C HIS A 415 8.20 -7.04 5.53
N LEU A 416 7.19 -6.39 4.97
CA LEU A 416 7.21 -4.95 4.72
C LEU A 416 6.55 -4.20 5.89
N ALA A 417 5.44 -4.74 6.43
CA ALA A 417 4.69 -4.20 7.56
C ALA A 417 5.39 -4.21 8.92
N GLN A 418 6.25 -5.20 9.12
CA GLN A 418 6.88 -5.54 10.40
C GLN A 418 8.35 -5.87 10.25
N GLY A 419 8.83 -6.04 9.02
CA GLY A 419 10.19 -6.50 8.79
C GLY A 419 11.17 -5.48 9.32
N GLY A 420 12.13 -5.96 10.10
CA GLY A 420 13.39 -5.28 10.26
C GLY A 420 14.08 -5.12 8.90
N PHE A 421 15.40 -4.97 8.92
CA PHE A 421 16.17 -4.73 7.71
C PHE A 421 16.30 -6.02 6.86
N GLY A 422 15.18 -6.43 6.25
CA GLY A 422 15.07 -7.63 5.43
C GLY A 422 15.67 -7.43 4.04
N ARG A 423 15.59 -8.48 3.21
CA ARG A 423 16.25 -8.52 1.88
C ARG A 423 15.88 -7.35 0.96
N GLY A 424 14.61 -6.91 1.02
CA GLY A 424 14.14 -5.75 0.25
C GLY A 424 14.78 -4.43 0.72
N ARG A 425 14.85 -4.21 2.05
CA ARG A 425 15.52 -3.03 2.60
C ARG A 425 17.02 -3.07 2.30
N LEU A 426 17.67 -4.23 2.38
CA LEU A 426 19.07 -4.40 1.97
C LEU A 426 19.29 -4.01 0.51
N ALA A 427 18.44 -4.50 -0.41
CA ALA A 427 18.52 -4.13 -1.82
C ALA A 427 18.40 -2.61 -2.02
N MET A 428 17.44 -1.98 -1.35
CA MET A 428 17.27 -0.52 -1.40
C MET A 428 18.46 0.24 -0.82
N HIS A 429 19.08 -0.23 0.26
CA HIS A 429 20.30 0.37 0.81
C HIS A 429 21.47 0.26 -0.16
N ILE A 430 21.62 -0.89 -0.82
CA ILE A 430 22.64 -1.07 -1.85
C ILE A 430 22.39 -0.12 -3.03
N LEU A 431 21.16 -0.02 -3.54
CA LEU A 431 20.84 0.92 -4.63
C LEU A 431 21.14 2.37 -4.25
N ILE A 432 20.65 2.82 -3.10
CA ILE A 432 20.72 4.23 -2.72
C ILE A 432 22.15 4.67 -2.37
N GLN A 433 22.96 3.79 -1.77
CA GLN A 433 24.35 4.09 -1.40
C GLN A 433 25.35 3.78 -2.52
N GLY A 434 25.03 2.83 -3.39
CA GLY A 434 25.87 2.42 -4.51
C GLY A 434 25.70 3.30 -5.75
N ASP A 435 24.51 3.84 -6.00
CA ASP A 435 24.26 4.74 -7.14
C ASP A 435 24.87 6.13 -6.89
N LEU A 436 26.18 6.26 -7.11
CA LEU A 436 26.96 7.48 -6.82
C LEU A 436 26.74 8.57 -7.86
N ASN A 437 26.32 8.22 -9.08
CA ASN A 437 26.08 9.14 -10.17
C ASN A 437 24.59 9.46 -10.39
N GLU A 438 23.71 8.88 -9.58
CA GLU A 438 22.25 9.05 -9.60
C GLU A 438 21.59 8.59 -10.91
N ASP A 439 22.18 7.60 -11.59
CA ASP A 439 21.66 7.03 -12.84
C ASP A 439 20.62 5.91 -12.64
N LYS A 440 20.25 5.64 -11.39
CA LYS A 440 19.30 4.60 -10.93
C LYS A 440 19.75 3.18 -11.19
N SER A 441 21.03 2.99 -11.47
CA SER A 441 21.66 1.70 -11.64
C SER A 441 22.98 1.67 -10.87
N ILE A 442 23.58 0.50 -10.71
CA ILE A 442 24.88 0.37 -10.04
C ILE A 442 25.85 -0.29 -11.01
N SER A 443 26.95 0.40 -11.30
CA SER A 443 28.09 -0.18 -12.01
C SER A 443 28.96 -1.05 -11.08
N LYS A 444 29.79 -1.93 -11.65
CA LYS A 444 30.76 -2.72 -10.85
C LYS A 444 31.66 -1.84 -9.98
N LYS A 445 32.08 -0.67 -10.50
CA LYS A 445 32.94 0.28 -9.79
C LYS A 445 32.23 0.90 -8.58
N GLU A 446 30.98 1.29 -8.77
CA GLU A 446 30.13 1.84 -7.72
C GLU A 446 29.84 0.83 -6.61
N LEU A 447 29.48 -0.40 -6.99
CA LEU A 447 29.27 -1.46 -6.00
C LEU A 447 30.53 -1.73 -5.18
N PHE A 448 31.69 -1.78 -5.83
CA PHE A 448 32.97 -1.98 -5.15
C PHE A 448 33.30 -0.84 -4.17
N ALA A 449 33.07 0.40 -4.60
CA ALA A 449 33.29 1.58 -3.75
C ALA A 449 32.36 1.56 -2.52
N MET A 450 31.08 1.24 -2.72
CA MET A 450 30.10 1.13 -1.64
C MET A 450 30.48 0.01 -0.65
N LEU A 451 30.77 -1.20 -1.12
CA LEU A 451 31.14 -2.33 -0.25
C LEU A 451 32.45 -2.09 0.50
N SER A 452 33.41 -1.42 -0.13
CA SER A 452 34.66 -0.99 0.53
C SER A 452 34.36 0.00 1.65
N GLY A 453 33.50 0.99 1.38
CA GLY A 453 33.03 1.95 2.38
C GLY A 453 32.25 1.30 3.52
N TRP A 454 31.42 0.30 3.22
CA TRP A 454 30.73 -0.50 4.24
C TRP A 454 31.71 -1.20 5.16
N PHE A 455 32.72 -1.87 4.60
CA PHE A 455 33.75 -2.52 5.42
C PHE A 455 34.50 -1.51 6.28
N ASP A 456 34.89 -0.36 5.72
CA ASP A 456 35.58 0.70 6.46
C ASP A 456 34.73 1.28 7.60
N ALA A 457 33.43 1.42 7.40
CA ALA A 457 32.51 1.86 8.45
C ALA A 457 32.35 0.82 9.57
N MET A 458 32.42 -0.47 9.22
CA MET A 458 32.34 -1.58 10.16
C MET A 458 33.65 -1.83 10.93
N ASP A 459 34.80 -1.71 10.27
CA ASP A 459 36.14 -1.92 10.81
C ASP A 459 36.76 -0.62 11.34
N ARG A 460 36.10 -0.03 12.35
CA ARG A 460 36.51 1.24 12.95
C ARG A 460 37.93 1.23 13.50
N GLU A 461 38.38 0.09 13.99
CA GLU A 461 39.72 -0.11 14.56
C GLU A 461 40.78 -0.39 13.49
N LYS A 462 40.37 -0.55 12.22
CA LYS A 462 41.24 -0.87 11.08
C LYS A 462 42.04 -2.15 11.30
N ALA A 463 41.41 -3.15 11.89
CA ALA A 463 42.01 -4.46 12.15
C ALA A 463 42.23 -5.26 10.85
N GLY A 464 41.56 -4.90 9.76
CA GLY A 464 41.65 -5.56 8.45
C GLY A 464 40.78 -6.82 8.33
N GLY A 465 40.17 -7.27 9.43
CA GLY A 465 39.32 -8.45 9.49
C GLY A 465 38.31 -8.39 10.63
N LEU A 466 37.10 -8.92 10.38
CA LEU A 466 36.01 -8.95 11.35
C LEU A 466 35.52 -10.38 11.57
N SER A 467 35.52 -10.83 12.83
CA SER A 467 34.84 -12.08 13.19
C SER A 467 33.34 -11.98 12.96
N LYS A 468 32.65 -13.12 12.85
CA LYS A 468 31.18 -13.16 12.68
C LYS A 468 30.42 -12.28 13.68
N ALA A 469 30.80 -12.33 14.96
CA ALA A 469 30.15 -11.53 15.99
C ALA A 469 30.44 -10.03 15.82
N ALA A 470 31.68 -9.66 15.50
CA ALA A 470 32.07 -8.27 15.25
C ALA A 470 31.36 -7.71 14.01
N PHE A 471 31.38 -8.44 12.90
CA PHE A 471 30.71 -8.08 11.64
C PHE A 471 29.20 -7.86 11.85
N ILE A 472 28.51 -8.80 12.51
CA ILE A 472 27.07 -8.67 12.79
C ILE A 472 26.77 -7.47 13.69
N LYS A 473 27.65 -7.19 14.67
CA LYS A 473 27.49 -6.05 15.58
C LYS A 473 27.72 -4.70 14.88
N SER A 474 28.65 -4.62 13.94
CA SER A 474 29.03 -3.38 13.25
C SER A 474 28.26 -3.14 11.94
N LEU A 475 27.55 -4.13 11.39
CA LEU A 475 26.67 -3.99 10.22
C LEU A 475 25.78 -2.73 10.18
N PRO A 476 25.17 -2.27 11.30
CA PRO A 476 24.45 -1.00 11.31
C PRO A 476 25.29 0.21 10.89
N ASP A 477 26.61 0.20 11.12
CA ASP A 477 27.54 1.26 10.69
C ASP A 477 27.69 1.33 9.17
N ALA A 478 27.63 0.19 8.48
CA ALA A 478 27.64 0.16 7.02
C ALA A 478 26.38 0.81 6.44
N PHE A 479 25.21 0.55 7.04
CA PHE A 479 23.94 1.04 6.50
C PHE A 479 23.61 2.47 6.91
N PHE A 480 24.10 2.93 8.06
CA PHE A 480 23.86 4.27 8.59
C PHE A 480 25.17 4.94 9.02
N PRO A 481 26.09 5.23 8.07
CA PRO A 481 27.41 5.78 8.40
C PRO A 481 27.34 7.22 8.94
N SER A 482 26.33 7.99 8.52
CA SER A 482 26.18 9.43 8.82
C SER A 482 24.86 9.80 9.51
N GLY A 483 24.04 8.81 9.89
CA GLY A 483 22.69 9.02 10.42
C GLY A 483 22.44 8.28 11.73
N GLU A 484 21.33 8.60 12.37
CA GLU A 484 20.90 7.85 13.55
C GLU A 484 20.54 6.42 13.15
N LYS A 485 21.08 5.45 13.89
CA LYS A 485 20.78 4.03 13.68
C LYS A 485 19.41 3.73 14.27
N PRO A 486 18.52 3.01 13.55
CA PRO A 486 17.25 2.63 14.15
C PRO A 486 17.44 1.67 15.33
N LEU A 487 16.55 1.75 16.33
CA LEU A 487 16.53 0.82 17.46
C LEU A 487 16.11 -0.58 16.99
N GLY A 488 16.96 -1.58 17.27
CA GLY A 488 16.69 -2.98 16.93
C GLY A 488 17.87 -3.66 16.23
N ARG A 489 17.73 -4.94 15.89
CA ARG A 489 18.74 -5.67 15.12
C ARG A 489 18.63 -5.31 13.65
N ILE A 490 19.69 -4.70 13.12
CA ILE A 490 19.80 -4.33 11.72
C ILE A 490 21.09 -4.92 11.15
N PRO A 491 21.04 -5.90 10.24
CA PRO A 491 19.85 -6.57 9.71
C PRO A 491 19.36 -7.73 10.56
N GLU A 492 18.24 -8.39 10.19
CA GLU A 492 17.80 -9.56 10.94
C GLU A 492 18.92 -10.61 10.97
N PRO A 493 19.02 -11.42 12.03
CA PRO A 493 20.14 -12.36 12.20
C PRO A 493 20.40 -13.26 10.99
N TYR A 494 19.36 -13.68 10.27
CA TYR A 494 19.52 -14.53 9.07
C TYR A 494 20.11 -13.75 7.87
N VAL A 495 19.81 -12.45 7.74
CA VAL A 495 20.39 -11.58 6.71
C VAL A 495 21.84 -11.26 7.10
N ALA A 496 22.08 -10.92 8.36
CA ALA A 496 23.41 -10.60 8.88
C ALA A 496 24.36 -11.80 8.75
N ALA A 497 23.88 -13.00 9.10
CA ALA A 497 24.63 -14.24 8.93
C ALA A 497 24.85 -14.57 7.44
N GLY A 498 23.85 -14.35 6.58
CA GLY A 498 24.01 -14.53 5.14
C GLY A 498 25.05 -13.60 4.53
N LEU A 499 25.06 -12.32 4.92
CA LEU A 499 26.08 -11.35 4.50
C LEU A 499 27.48 -11.72 5.02
N PHE A 500 27.58 -12.19 6.26
CA PHE A 500 28.83 -12.67 6.80
C PHE A 500 29.38 -13.87 6.02
N THR A 501 28.56 -14.88 5.74
CA THR A 501 28.97 -16.05 4.94
C THR A 501 29.46 -15.65 3.53
N LEU A 502 28.96 -14.55 2.97
CA LEU A 502 29.50 -14.02 1.72
C LEU A 502 30.84 -13.32 1.92
N ALA A 503 30.99 -12.60 3.02
CA ALA A 503 32.23 -11.94 3.38
C ALA A 503 33.30 -12.92 3.87
N ASP A 504 32.95 -14.15 4.26
CA ASP A 504 33.83 -15.24 4.72
C ASP A 504 33.79 -16.38 3.68
N SER A 505 34.21 -16.06 2.45
CA SER A 505 34.08 -16.98 1.30
C SER A 505 35.07 -18.14 1.30
N ASP A 506 36.20 -17.97 1.98
CA ASP A 506 37.23 -18.98 2.21
C ASP A 506 36.95 -19.82 3.47
N GLY A 507 36.02 -19.40 4.32
CA GLY A 507 35.55 -20.15 5.48
C GLY A 507 36.54 -20.15 6.64
N ASP A 508 37.40 -19.14 6.73
CA ASP A 508 38.36 -18.96 7.82
C ASP A 508 37.74 -18.32 9.07
N GLY A 509 36.47 -17.89 8.98
CA GLY A 509 35.73 -17.27 10.05
C GLY A 509 35.97 -15.76 10.19
N ILE A 510 36.67 -15.15 9.23
CA ILE A 510 37.06 -13.74 9.21
C ILE A 510 36.60 -13.07 7.91
N ALA A 511 35.70 -12.09 8.05
CA ALA A 511 35.35 -11.22 6.93
C ALA A 511 36.44 -10.16 6.72
N THR A 512 36.98 -10.07 5.51
CA THR A 512 37.90 -8.99 5.10
C THR A 512 37.26 -8.11 4.04
N LYS A 513 37.84 -6.92 3.80
CA LYS A 513 37.41 -6.05 2.69
C LYS A 513 37.53 -6.77 1.34
N GLN A 514 38.62 -7.52 1.16
CA GLN A 514 38.89 -8.22 -0.08
C GLN A 514 37.88 -9.35 -0.32
N SER A 515 37.59 -10.16 0.69
CA SER A 515 36.64 -11.26 0.56
C SER A 515 35.21 -10.74 0.35
N LEU A 516 34.78 -9.70 1.08
CA LEU A 516 33.48 -9.06 0.86
C LEU A 516 33.31 -8.54 -0.58
N THR A 517 34.29 -7.79 -1.08
CA THR A 517 34.22 -7.22 -2.44
C THR A 517 34.34 -8.29 -3.53
N SER A 518 35.20 -9.30 -3.36
CA SER A 518 35.39 -10.39 -4.32
C SER A 518 34.16 -11.28 -4.42
N SER A 519 33.52 -11.62 -3.31
CA SER A 519 32.32 -12.47 -3.30
C SER A 519 31.13 -11.80 -3.98
N PHE A 520 30.95 -10.50 -3.76
CA PHE A 520 29.92 -9.74 -4.45
C PHE A 520 30.24 -9.57 -5.94
N ALA A 521 31.51 -9.36 -6.33
CA ALA A 521 31.90 -9.30 -7.73
C ALA A 521 31.65 -10.64 -8.47
N ALA A 522 32.03 -11.76 -7.86
CA ALA A 522 31.80 -13.11 -8.42
C ALA A 522 30.30 -13.45 -8.55
N LEU A 523 29.45 -12.87 -7.69
CA LEU A 523 28.00 -12.97 -7.86
C LEU A 523 27.53 -12.21 -9.11
N LEU A 524 28.00 -10.99 -9.32
CA LEU A 524 27.60 -10.19 -10.49
C LEU A 524 27.92 -10.89 -11.80
N GLU A 525 29.05 -11.59 -11.86
CA GLU A 525 29.45 -12.35 -13.05
C GLU A 525 28.54 -13.55 -13.34
N ARG A 526 27.81 -14.05 -12.33
CA ARG A 526 26.84 -15.15 -12.47
C ARG A 526 25.43 -14.66 -12.78
N MET A 527 25.20 -13.35 -12.74
CA MET A 527 23.92 -12.74 -13.05
C MET A 527 23.92 -12.34 -14.52
N ASP A 528 22.86 -12.67 -15.24
CA ASP A 528 22.66 -12.25 -16.63
C ASP A 528 22.31 -10.75 -16.61
N LEU A 529 23.36 -9.91 -16.64
CA LEU A 529 23.26 -8.46 -16.58
C LEU A 529 22.68 -7.93 -17.91
N ASP A 530 22.07 -6.75 -17.88
CA ASP A 530 21.66 -6.04 -19.09
C ASP A 530 22.87 -5.70 -20.00
N ASP A 531 22.62 -5.35 -21.26
CA ASP A 531 23.66 -5.14 -22.30
C ASP A 531 24.77 -4.14 -21.90
N ASP A 532 24.51 -3.27 -20.92
CA ASP A 532 25.43 -2.25 -20.40
C ASP A 532 26.21 -2.69 -19.13
N GLY A 533 25.97 -3.90 -18.61
CA GLY A 533 26.65 -4.46 -17.44
C GLY A 533 26.33 -3.77 -16.12
N LYS A 534 25.12 -3.21 -15.96
CA LYS A 534 24.66 -2.49 -14.77
C LYS A 534 23.65 -3.32 -13.97
N LEU A 535 23.47 -2.97 -12.69
CA LEU A 535 22.45 -3.56 -11.85
C LEU A 535 21.29 -2.60 -11.65
N ASN A 536 20.12 -2.95 -12.15
CA ASN A 536 18.86 -2.32 -11.76
C ASN A 536 18.25 -2.99 -10.52
N GLU A 537 17.22 -2.37 -9.94
CA GLU A 537 16.55 -2.84 -8.71
C GLU A 537 16.09 -4.31 -8.80
N HIS A 538 15.57 -4.73 -9.95
CA HIS A 538 15.08 -6.08 -10.15
C HIS A 538 16.20 -7.12 -10.14
N LEU A 539 17.27 -6.87 -10.92
CA LEU A 539 18.44 -7.76 -10.97
C LEU A 539 19.06 -7.89 -9.57
N LEU A 540 19.24 -6.77 -8.86
CA LEU A 540 19.80 -6.78 -7.51
C LEU A 540 18.95 -7.62 -6.54
N MET A 541 17.61 -7.49 -6.60
CA MET A 541 16.70 -8.29 -5.78
C MET A 541 16.78 -9.79 -6.09
N VAL A 542 16.95 -10.16 -7.37
CA VAL A 542 17.13 -11.56 -7.79
C VAL A 542 18.48 -12.10 -7.30
N GLY A 543 19.56 -11.32 -7.46
CA GLY A 543 20.89 -11.66 -6.97
C GLY A 543 20.94 -11.87 -5.46
N LEU A 544 20.43 -10.92 -4.68
CA LEU A 544 20.35 -11.03 -3.22
C LEU A 544 19.49 -12.23 -2.77
N ARG A 545 18.50 -12.63 -3.58
CA ARG A 545 17.65 -13.78 -3.26
C ARG A 545 18.40 -15.10 -3.46
N SER A 546 19.17 -15.25 -4.53
CA SER A 546 19.98 -16.46 -4.76
C SER A 546 21.07 -16.61 -3.69
N LEU A 547 21.70 -15.50 -3.31
CA LEU A 547 22.74 -15.41 -2.28
C LEU A 547 22.32 -15.98 -0.92
N ILE A 548 21.22 -15.47 -0.36
CA ILE A 548 20.79 -15.81 1.01
C ILE A 548 20.06 -17.18 1.02
N GLN A 549 19.82 -17.80 -0.15
CA GLN A 549 19.23 -19.13 -0.25
C GLN A 549 20.29 -20.23 -0.44
N GLN A 550 21.42 -19.95 -1.08
CA GLN A 550 22.55 -20.88 -1.18
C GLN A 550 23.21 -21.16 0.19
N SER A 551 23.27 -20.17 1.09
CA SER A 551 23.82 -20.36 2.44
C SER A 551 23.01 -21.29 3.34
N ARG A 552 21.71 -21.51 3.05
CA ARG A 552 20.89 -22.51 3.76
C ARG A 552 21.18 -23.95 3.33
N ASN A 553 21.70 -24.14 2.12
CA ASN A 553 21.99 -25.47 1.58
C ASN A 553 23.45 -25.89 1.83
N ALA A 554 24.34 -24.95 2.17
CA ALA A 554 25.74 -25.22 2.49
C ALA A 554 25.97 -25.58 3.98
N THR A 555 24.95 -25.51 4.83
CA THR A 555 24.99 -25.83 6.27
C THR A 555 24.14 -27.03 6.66
N ASN A 556 23.83 -27.92 5.71
CA ASN A 556 23.23 -29.24 5.98
C ASN A 556 24.21 -30.35 5.65
#